data_AF-A0A561WVF6-F1
#
_entry.id   AF-A0A561WVF6-F1
#
_cell.length_a   1.000
_cell.length_b   1.000
_cell.length_c   1.000
_cell.angle_alpha   90.00
_cell.angle_beta   90.00
_cell.angle_gamma   90.00
#
_symmetry.space_group_name_H-M   'P 1'
#
loop_
_entity.id
_entity.type
_entity.pdbx_description
1 polymer ?
#
loop_
_entity_poly.entity_id
_entity_poly.type
_entity_poly.pdbx_seq_one_letter_code
_entity_poly.pdbx_strand_id
1 'polypeptide(L)'
;MVPRAGPKPHRDGRRVAYRDAMDPSAVWRDKNHRWRIEAYRAPDLRFAIFATNGTTESAPLWLFGMSALARWLMTHAISLDDLEND
;
A
#
# COMPACT_ATOMS: atom_id res chain seq x y z
N MET A 1 -5.47 -43.90 -18.04
CA MET A 1 -4.21 -43.17 -17.77
C MET A 1 -4.55 -41.68 -17.71
N VAL A 2 -4.55 -41.09 -16.52
CA VAL A 2 -5.09 -39.75 -16.24
C VAL A 2 -4.00 -38.69 -16.47
N PRO A 3 -4.25 -37.55 -17.13
CA PRO A 3 -3.25 -36.50 -17.26
C PRO A 3 -3.02 -35.82 -15.90
N ARG A 4 -1.74 -35.68 -15.53
CA ARG A 4 -1.30 -34.96 -14.33
C ARG A 4 -1.64 -33.48 -14.48
N ALA A 5 -2.57 -32.99 -13.67
CA ALA A 5 -2.80 -31.57 -13.50
C ALA A 5 -1.52 -30.92 -12.93
N GLY A 6 -0.93 -30.00 -13.70
CA GLY A 6 0.16 -29.16 -13.24
C GLY A 6 -0.27 -28.30 -12.03
N PRO A 7 0.70 -27.77 -11.26
CA PRO A 7 0.39 -26.95 -10.10
C PRO A 7 -0.39 -25.72 -10.53
N LYS A 8 -1.57 -25.52 -9.91
CA LYS A 8 -2.36 -24.29 -10.05
C LYS A 8 -1.50 -23.11 -9.58
N PRO A 9 -1.42 -21.98 -10.31
CA PRO A 9 -0.77 -20.80 -9.79
C PRO A 9 -1.53 -20.37 -8.53
N HIS A 10 -0.80 -20.37 -7.41
CA HIS A 10 -1.25 -19.81 -6.15
C HIS A 10 -1.57 -18.34 -6.42
N ARG A 11 -2.77 -17.91 -6.03
CA ARG A 11 -3.25 -16.53 -6.17
C ARG A 11 -2.25 -15.64 -5.42
N ASP A 12 -1.38 -15.00 -6.18
CA ASP A 12 -0.34 -14.12 -5.69
C ASP A 12 -1.01 -12.86 -5.18
N GLY A 13 -1.19 -12.78 -3.86
CA GLY A 13 -1.44 -11.50 -3.21
C GLY A 13 -0.19 -10.67 -3.44
N ARG A 14 -0.27 -9.75 -4.41
CA ARG A 14 0.81 -8.85 -4.82
C ARG A 14 1.30 -8.06 -3.60
N ARG A 15 2.28 -8.62 -2.89
CA ARG A 15 3.06 -7.86 -1.90
C ARG A 15 3.75 -6.74 -2.64
N VAL A 16 3.62 -5.51 -2.12
CA VAL A 16 4.30 -4.33 -2.66
C VAL A 16 5.80 -4.59 -2.68
N ALA A 17 6.41 -4.62 -3.87
CA ALA A 17 7.85 -4.69 -3.99
C ALA A 17 8.46 -3.31 -3.69
N TYR A 18 9.70 -3.25 -3.19
CA TYR A 18 10.40 -1.98 -2.92
C TYR A 18 10.51 -1.06 -4.15
N ARG A 19 10.39 -1.63 -5.37
CA ARG A 19 10.34 -0.87 -6.63
C ARG A 19 8.98 -0.20 -6.86
N ASP A 20 7.89 -0.85 -6.46
CA ASP A 20 6.54 -0.28 -6.49
C ASP A 20 6.38 0.79 -5.41
N ALA A 21 7.06 0.62 -4.26
CA ALA A 21 7.18 1.63 -3.21
C ALA A 21 7.81 2.96 -3.69
N MET A 22 8.52 2.93 -4.83
CA MET A 22 9.17 4.08 -5.45
C MET A 22 8.42 4.60 -6.69
N ASP A 23 7.27 4.02 -7.04
CA ASP A 23 6.43 4.53 -8.13
C ASP A 23 5.78 5.87 -7.71
N PRO A 24 6.00 6.95 -8.47
CA PRO A 24 5.50 8.29 -8.16
C PRO A 24 3.97 8.45 -8.19
N SER A 25 3.24 7.42 -8.58
CA SER A 25 1.78 7.33 -8.64
C SER A 25 1.20 6.17 -7.82
N ALA A 26 2.02 5.55 -6.98
CA ALA A 26 1.59 4.39 -6.23
C ALA A 26 0.47 4.73 -5.25
N VAL A 27 -0.56 3.89 -5.26
CA VAL A 27 -1.66 3.90 -4.32
C VAL A 27 -1.66 2.57 -3.59
N TRP A 28 -1.56 2.62 -2.28
CA TRP A 28 -1.58 1.46 -1.41
C TRP A 28 -2.80 1.49 -0.51
N ARG A 29 -3.29 0.30 -0.15
CA ARG A 29 -4.29 0.10 0.90
C ARG A 29 -3.78 -0.89 1.93
N ASP A 30 -4.15 -0.71 3.19
CA ASP A 30 -3.94 -1.78 4.16
C ASP A 30 -4.92 -2.93 3.93
N LYS A 31 -4.54 -4.14 4.33
CA LYS A 31 -5.38 -5.35 4.25
C LYS A 31 -6.78 -5.24 4.87
N ASN A 32 -7.00 -4.32 5.82
CA ASN A 32 -8.31 -4.12 6.44
C ASN A 32 -9.11 -2.99 5.77
N HIS A 33 -8.60 -2.40 4.69
CA HIS A 33 -9.19 -1.27 3.99
C HIS A 33 -9.62 -0.13 4.93
N ARG A 34 -8.78 0.18 5.91
CA ARG A 34 -8.90 1.30 6.86
C ARG A 34 -8.07 2.51 6.45
N TRP A 35 -7.05 2.30 5.63
CA TRP A 35 -6.12 3.33 5.19
C TRP A 35 -5.84 3.19 3.70
N ARG A 36 -5.87 4.33 3.01
CA ARG A 36 -5.36 4.47 1.64
C ARG A 36 -4.20 5.46 1.67
N ILE A 37 -3.08 5.08 1.06
CA ILE A 37 -1.84 5.84 1.05
C ILE A 37 -1.49 6.12 -0.40
N GLU A 38 -1.43 7.39 -0.76
CA GLU A 38 -1.07 7.83 -2.11
C GLU A 38 0.30 8.51 -2.08
N ALA A 39 1.21 8.07 -2.95
CA ALA A 39 2.50 8.71 -3.16
C ALA A 39 2.40 9.80 -4.24
N TYR A 40 2.98 10.97 -3.97
CA TYR A 40 3.05 12.11 -4.89
C TYR A 40 4.51 12.53 -5.13
N ARG A 41 4.86 12.75 -6.40
CA ARG A 41 6.18 13.26 -6.81
C ARG A 41 6.19 14.79 -6.90
N ALA A 42 6.89 15.44 -5.98
CA ALA A 42 7.50 16.76 -6.17
C ALA A 42 8.46 17.03 -5.00
N PRO A 43 9.66 17.57 -5.27
CA PRO A 43 11.00 16.97 -5.13
C PRO A 43 11.34 16.19 -3.84
N ASP A 44 10.45 16.16 -2.84
CA ASP A 44 10.73 15.76 -1.47
C ASP A 44 10.04 14.46 -1.01
N LEU A 45 9.35 13.77 -1.93
CA LEU A 45 8.40 12.66 -1.64
C LEU A 45 7.27 13.11 -0.71
N ARG A 46 6.03 13.16 -1.21
CA ARG A 46 4.85 13.44 -0.38
C ARG A 46 3.92 12.26 -0.36
N PHE A 47 3.29 12.04 0.78
CA PHE A 47 2.30 11.00 0.95
C PHE A 47 1.00 11.62 1.45
N ALA A 48 -0.11 11.31 0.80
CA ALA A 48 -1.44 11.60 1.31
C ALA A 48 -2.01 10.32 1.93
N ILE A 49 -2.44 10.41 3.19
CA ILE A 49 -3.05 9.29 3.89
C ILE A 49 -4.51 9.60 4.16
N PHE A 50 -5.39 8.71 3.71
CA PHE A 50 -6.82 8.80 3.87
C PHE A 50 -7.29 7.70 4.82
N ALA A 51 -8.05 8.07 5.86
CA ALA A 51 -8.80 7.08 6.63
C ALA A 51 -10.04 6.68 5.82
N THR A 52 -10.26 5.39 5.66
CA THR A 52 -11.39 4.84 4.90
C THR A 52 -12.40 4.21 5.86
N ASN A 53 -13.68 4.53 5.63
CA ASN A 53 -14.82 3.86 6.28
C ASN A 53 -15.81 3.43 5.18
N GLY A 54 -15.65 2.21 4.67
CA GLY A 54 -16.38 1.77 3.48
C GLY A 54 -15.93 2.55 2.24
N THR A 55 -16.87 3.25 1.58
CA THR A 55 -16.60 4.08 0.38
C THR A 55 -16.27 5.52 0.69
N THR A 56 -16.30 5.93 1.96
CA THR A 56 -16.00 7.31 2.38
C THR A 56 -14.55 7.45 2.81
N GLU A 57 -13.89 8.50 2.33
CA GLU A 57 -12.51 8.87 2.64
C GLU A 57 -12.48 10.15 3.49
N SER A 58 -11.55 10.23 4.45
CA SER A 58 -11.29 11.45 5.21
C SER A 58 -10.54 12.51 4.39
N ALA A 59 -10.41 13.71 4.93
CA ALA A 59 -9.40 14.66 4.42
C ALA A 59 -7.99 14.02 4.52
N PRO A 60 -7.07 14.33 3.58
CA PRO A 60 -5.75 13.73 3.57
C PRO A 60 -4.87 14.26 4.71
N LEU A 61 -4.22 13.33 5.42
CA LEU A 61 -3.04 13.64 6.22
C LEU A 61 -1.81 13.66 5.31
N TRP A 62 -1.18 14.82 5.18
CA TRP A 62 0.03 14.98 4.38
C TRP A 62 1.29 14.65 5.19
N LEU A 63 2.09 13.72 4.68
CA LEU A 63 3.42 13.40 5.19
C LEU A 63 4.49 13.77 4.17
N PHE A 64 5.63 14.23 4.66
CA PHE A 64 6.76 14.68 3.84
C PHE A 64 7.98 13.80 4.13
N GLY A 65 8.48 13.14 3.09
CA GLY A 65 9.61 12.23 3.15
C GLY A 65 9.30 10.85 3.72
N MET A 66 10.20 9.90 3.42
CA MET A 66 10.07 8.50 3.84
C MET A 66 10.07 8.32 5.36
N SER A 67 10.80 9.17 6.10
CA SER A 67 10.89 9.09 7.57
C SER A 67 9.55 9.35 8.25
N ALA A 68 8.78 10.32 7.73
CA ALA A 68 7.45 10.62 8.25
C ALA A 68 6.49 9.45 7.99
N LEU A 69 6.52 8.90 6.77
CA LEU A 69 5.72 7.72 6.42
C LEU A 69 6.06 6.51 7.30
N ALA A 70 7.35 6.19 7.45
CA ALA A 70 7.79 5.05 8.26
C ALA A 70 7.32 5.17 9.71
N ARG A 71 7.45 6.36 10.31
CA ARG A 71 7.00 6.61 11.69
C ARG A 71 5.48 6.49 11.82
N TRP A 72 4.73 6.95 10.81
CA TRP A 72 3.28 6.82 10.80
C TRP A 72 2.85 5.35 10.73
N LEU A 73 3.45 4.54 9.85
CA LEU A 73 3.20 3.10 9.73
C LEU A 73 3.49 2.38 11.06
N MET A 74 4.61 2.69 11.72
CA MET A 74 4.96 2.13 13.03
C MET A 74 3.91 2.46 14.10
N THR A 75 3.38 3.69 14.10
CA THR A 75 2.36 4.12 15.07
C THR A 75 1.05 3.34 14.91
N HIS A 76 0.74 2.91 13.69
CA HIS A 76 -0.49 2.18 13.35
C HIS A 76 -0.29 0.67 13.27
N ALA A 77 0.92 0.17 13.60
CA ALA A 77 1.30 -1.24 13.49
C ALA A 77 1.03 -1.84 12.10
N ILE A 78 1.25 -1.06 11.05
CA ILE A 78 1.09 -1.49 9.66
C ILE A 78 2.45 -1.90 9.10
N SER A 79 2.57 -3.16 8.65
CA SER A 79 3.75 -3.60 7.91
C SER A 79 3.66 -3.19 6.44
N LEU A 80 4.80 -2.94 5.78
CA LEU A 80 4.85 -2.77 4.33
C LEU A 80 4.34 -4.01 3.58
N ASP A 81 4.54 -5.21 4.15
CA ASP A 81 4.01 -6.47 3.59
C ASP A 81 2.47 -6.56 3.68
N ASP A 82 1.83 -5.78 4.56
CA ASP A 82 0.38 -5.72 4.72
C ASP A 82 -0.27 -4.67 3.82
N LEU A 83 0.55 -3.90 3.08
CA LEU A 83 0.06 -2.97 2.07
C LEU A 83 -0.15 -3.73 0.75
N GLU A 84 -1.32 -3.52 0.17
CA GLU A 84 -1.74 -4.03 -1.13
C GLU A 84 -1.80 -2.85 -2.11
N ASN A 85 -1.46 -3.08 -3.38
CA ASN A 85 -1.70 -2.09 -4.42
C ASN A 85 -3.21 -2.01 -4.71
N ASP A 86 -3.73 -0.79 -4.78
CA ASP A 86 -5.12 -0.50 -5.20
C ASP A 86 -5.28 -0.54 -6.73
#